data_AF-A0A6G8FY92-F1
#
_entry.id   AF-A0A6G8FY92-F1
#
_cell.length_a   1.000
_cell.length_b   1.000
_cell.length_c   1.000
_cell.angle_alpha   90.00
_cell.angle_beta   90.00
_cell.angle_gamma   90.00
#
_symmetry.space_group_name_H-M   'P 1'
#
loop_
_entity.id
_entity.type
_entity.pdbx_description
1 polymer ?
#
loop_
_entity_poly.entity_id
_entity_poly.type
_entity_poly.pdbx_seq_one_letter_code
_entity_poly.pdbx_strand_id
1 'polypeptide(L)'
;MRRDVLEEAGGYDPAFSYREDSELGLRLARDGVRMVVDPALVLPHRGAPADARTRVARAWVSGASEVLFAQRHPDVAPPAVPAPSGAAAQAWEAATGALAALMPSHAAARRVGSAVDRLLRVLPLGAAGRVVSLAVEAAARAGRRHGRPEQRAYRSQKDAELEGEARRAAARDAARDAGRQR
;
A
#
# COMPACT_ATOMS: atom_id res chain seq x y z
N MET A 1 18.08 -6.39 -14.14
CA MET A 1 17.21 -6.84 -15.25
C MET A 1 17.73 -6.23 -16.54
N ARG A 2 17.76 -6.97 -17.66
CA ARG A 2 18.12 -6.41 -18.97
C ARG A 2 16.96 -5.57 -19.53
N ARG A 3 17.29 -4.57 -20.36
CA ARG A 3 16.29 -3.64 -20.93
C ARG A 3 15.31 -4.33 -21.87
N ASP A 4 15.83 -5.16 -22.76
CA ASP A 4 15.04 -5.91 -23.75
C ASP A 4 13.96 -6.77 -23.09
N VAL A 5 14.29 -7.51 -22.03
CA VAL A 5 13.32 -8.31 -21.26
C VAL A 5 12.19 -7.45 -20.68
N LEU A 6 12.49 -6.24 -20.21
CA LEU A 6 11.47 -5.32 -19.69
C LEU A 6 10.58 -4.77 -20.81
N GLU A 7 11.17 -4.43 -21.95
CA GLU A 7 10.48 -3.90 -23.12
C GLU A 7 9.59 -4.96 -23.78
N GLU A 8 10.07 -6.20 -23.89
CA GLU A 8 9.30 -7.36 -24.36
C GLU A 8 8.09 -7.64 -23.48
N ALA A 9 8.25 -7.54 -22.15
CA ALA A 9 7.12 -7.64 -21.23
C ALA A 9 6.12 -6.48 -21.39
N GLY A 10 6.52 -5.34 -21.96
CA GLY A 10 5.70 -4.13 -22.10
C GLY A 10 5.87 -3.09 -20.98
N GLY A 11 6.92 -3.22 -20.16
CA GLY A 11 7.20 -2.30 -19.06
C GLY A 11 6.22 -2.41 -17.88
N TYR A 12 6.22 -1.42 -16.98
CA TYR A 12 5.23 -1.33 -15.89
C TYR A 12 3.88 -0.85 -16.43
N ASP A 13 2.77 -1.46 -16.00
CA ASP A 13 1.44 -0.94 -16.33
C ASP A 13 1.16 0.33 -15.50
N PRO A 14 1.07 1.52 -16.14
CA PRO A 14 0.83 2.79 -15.45
C PRO A 14 -0.56 2.90 -14.79
N ALA A 15 -1.47 1.94 -15.01
CA ALA A 15 -2.73 1.86 -14.28
C ALA A 15 -2.55 1.46 -12.81
N PHE A 16 -1.44 0.79 -12.47
CA PHE A 16 -1.11 0.40 -11.10
C PHE A 16 -0.27 1.49 -10.42
N SER A 17 -0.69 1.90 -9.22
CA SER A 17 0.09 2.75 -8.31
C SER A 17 0.47 2.01 -7.03
N TYR A 18 0.02 0.76 -6.93
CA TYR A 18 0.32 -0.24 -5.94
C TYR A 18 0.24 -1.59 -6.65
N ARG A 19 1.13 -2.55 -6.30
CA ARG A 19 1.20 -3.90 -6.91
C ARG A 19 1.74 -3.93 -8.35
N GLU A 20 2.29 -2.81 -8.84
CA GLU A 20 2.91 -2.71 -10.17
C GLU A 20 4.07 -3.69 -10.37
N ASP A 21 4.82 -3.96 -9.30
CA ASP A 21 5.93 -4.91 -9.26
C ASP A 21 5.45 -6.37 -9.40
N SER A 22 4.37 -6.70 -8.72
CA SER A 22 3.78 -8.03 -8.70
C SER A 22 3.08 -8.35 -10.02
N GLU A 23 2.45 -7.34 -10.64
CA GLU A 23 1.84 -7.41 -11.96
C GLU A 23 2.90 -7.66 -13.05
N LEU A 24 3.96 -6.84 -13.07
CA LEU A 24 5.10 -7.06 -13.98
C LEU A 24 5.76 -8.43 -13.72
N GLY A 25 5.97 -8.79 -12.46
CA GLY A 25 6.56 -10.07 -12.07
C GLY A 25 5.77 -11.27 -12.56
N LEU A 26 4.43 -11.19 -12.57
CA LEU A 26 3.57 -12.23 -13.13
C LEU A 26 3.76 -12.37 -14.64
N ARG A 27 3.78 -11.27 -15.40
CA ARG A 27 4.02 -11.29 -16.85
C ARG A 27 5.39 -11.90 -17.18
N LEU A 28 6.42 -11.42 -16.51
CA LEU A 28 7.78 -11.96 -16.65
C LEU A 28 7.84 -13.47 -16.34
N ALA A 29 7.17 -13.92 -15.27
CA ALA A 29 7.15 -15.34 -14.93
C ALA A 29 6.43 -16.20 -16.00
N ARG A 30 5.37 -15.68 -16.63
CA ARG A 30 4.67 -16.34 -17.75
C ARG A 30 5.56 -16.48 -18.99
N ASP A 31 6.46 -15.53 -19.20
CA ASP A 31 7.46 -15.55 -20.28
C ASP A 31 8.69 -16.40 -19.92
N GLY A 32 8.64 -17.16 -18.82
CA GLY A 32 9.72 -18.05 -18.39
C GLY A 32 10.89 -17.33 -17.70
N VAL A 33 10.76 -16.04 -17.39
CA VAL A 33 11.79 -15.28 -16.68
C VAL A 33 11.82 -15.71 -15.22
N ARG A 34 12.97 -16.26 -14.79
CA ARG A 34 13.19 -16.67 -13.41
C ARG A 34 13.61 -15.47 -12.55
N MET A 35 12.80 -15.13 -11.56
CA MET A 35 13.17 -14.20 -10.49
C MET A 35 13.89 -14.95 -9.37
N VAL A 36 15.04 -14.43 -8.92
CA VAL A 36 15.84 -15.01 -7.83
C VAL A 36 16.01 -13.97 -6.73
N VAL A 37 15.64 -14.32 -5.50
CA VAL A 37 15.94 -13.52 -4.30
C VAL A 37 17.24 -14.05 -3.72
N ASP A 38 18.32 -13.29 -3.88
CA ASP A 38 19.64 -13.65 -3.38
C ASP A 38 19.84 -13.08 -1.96
N PRO A 39 19.99 -13.93 -0.92
CA PRO A 39 20.19 -13.47 0.45
C PRO A 39 21.52 -12.72 0.66
N ALA A 40 22.47 -12.81 -0.28
CA ALA A 40 23.69 -12.01 -0.26
C ALA A 40 23.48 -10.56 -0.76
N LEU A 41 22.37 -10.28 -1.47
CA LEU A 41 22.05 -8.98 -2.05
C LEU A 41 21.00 -8.23 -1.22
N VAL A 42 21.34 -7.91 0.02
CA VAL A 42 20.47 -7.15 0.93
C VAL A 42 20.85 -5.68 0.94
N LEU A 43 19.85 -4.82 0.77
CA LEU A 43 20.01 -3.38 0.86
C LEU A 43 19.19 -2.83 2.03
N PRO A 44 19.70 -1.85 2.80
CA PRO A 44 18.91 -1.16 3.81
C PRO A 44 17.68 -0.52 3.16
N HIS A 45 16.49 -0.98 3.55
CA HIS A 45 15.23 -0.41 3.13
C HIS A 45 14.64 0.43 4.26
N ARG A 46 14.08 1.60 3.93
CA ARG A 46 13.25 2.33 4.88
C ARG A 46 11.96 1.53 5.04
N GLY A 47 11.78 0.90 6.20
CA GLY A 47 10.66 0.01 6.46
C GLY A 47 9.28 0.67 6.29
N ALA A 48 8.25 -0.12 6.57
CA ALA A 48 6.86 0.34 6.47
C ALA A 48 6.62 1.64 7.27
N PRO A 49 5.68 2.50 6.84
CA PRO A 49 5.32 3.73 7.57
C PRO A 49 5.10 3.45 9.05
N ALA A 50 5.53 4.35 9.93
CA ALA A 50 5.37 4.12 11.38
C ALA A 50 3.94 4.41 11.87
N ASP A 51 3.18 5.25 11.15
CA ASP A 51 1.86 5.72 11.56
C ASP A 51 0.71 4.93 10.92
N ALA A 52 -0.37 4.78 11.67
CA ALA A 52 -1.58 4.09 11.25
C ALA A 52 -2.30 4.86 10.15
N ARG A 53 -2.30 6.20 10.18
CA ARG A 53 -2.87 7.04 9.10
C ARG A 53 -2.35 6.64 7.73
N THR A 54 -1.03 6.47 7.57
CA THR A 54 -0.44 6.10 6.28
C THR A 54 -0.68 4.62 5.96
N ARG A 55 -0.55 3.71 6.93
CA ARG A 55 -0.79 2.28 6.71
C ARG A 55 -2.22 1.98 6.26
N VAL A 56 -3.21 2.54 6.95
CA VAL A 56 -4.64 2.34 6.66
C VAL A 56 -5.01 2.92 5.29
N ALA A 57 -4.48 4.09 4.94
CA ALA A 57 -4.68 4.69 3.63
C ALA A 57 -4.07 3.85 2.49
N ARG A 58 -2.88 3.30 2.69
CA ARG A 58 -2.27 2.39 1.71
C ARG A 58 -3.02 1.09 1.58
N ALA A 59 -3.50 0.54 2.69
CA ALA A 59 -4.28 -0.69 2.67
C ALA A 59 -5.54 -0.54 1.81
N TRP A 60 -6.20 0.62 1.84
CA TRP A 60 -7.28 0.95 0.91
C TRP A 60 -6.86 0.82 -0.55
N VAL A 61 -5.74 1.45 -0.93
CA VAL A 61 -5.24 1.42 -2.31
C VAL A 61 -4.79 0.01 -2.70
N SER A 62 -4.18 -0.73 -1.76
CA SER A 62 -3.85 -2.14 -1.94
C SER A 62 -5.10 -2.97 -2.23
N GLY A 63 -6.19 -2.79 -1.47
CA GLY A 63 -7.46 -3.47 -1.73
C GLY A 63 -8.03 -3.12 -3.10
N ALA A 64 -7.98 -1.85 -3.51
CA ALA A 64 -8.38 -1.45 -4.86
C ALA A 64 -7.51 -2.12 -5.95
N SER A 65 -6.21 -2.31 -5.68
CA SER A 65 -5.27 -2.93 -6.64
C SER A 65 -5.58 -4.39 -6.90
N GLU A 66 -6.16 -5.09 -5.92
CA GLU A 66 -6.55 -6.49 -6.07
C GLU A 66 -7.66 -6.66 -7.10
N VAL A 67 -8.60 -5.71 -7.14
CA VAL A 67 -9.68 -5.71 -8.14
C VAL A 67 -9.10 -5.45 -9.53
N LEU A 68 -8.24 -4.44 -9.69
CA LEU A 68 -7.58 -4.16 -10.97
C LEU A 68 -6.74 -5.37 -11.42
N PHE A 69 -5.98 -5.98 -10.52
CA PHE A 69 -5.16 -7.15 -10.83
C PHE A 69 -6.02 -8.32 -11.31
N ALA A 70 -7.12 -8.63 -10.62
CA ALA A 70 -8.05 -9.68 -11.02
C ALA A 70 -8.71 -9.39 -12.38
N GLN A 71 -8.97 -8.12 -12.71
CA GLN A 71 -9.47 -7.72 -14.02
C GLN A 71 -8.42 -7.90 -15.14
N ARG A 72 -7.15 -7.62 -14.85
CA ARG A 72 -6.04 -7.79 -15.80
C ARG A 72 -5.64 -9.24 -16.01
N HIS A 73 -5.78 -10.06 -14.98
CA HIS A 73 -5.39 -11.47 -14.98
C HIS A 73 -6.53 -12.36 -14.47
N PRO A 74 -7.65 -12.47 -15.21
CA PRO A 74 -8.82 -13.24 -14.78
C PRO A 74 -8.55 -14.74 -14.66
N ASP A 75 -7.48 -15.22 -15.28
CA ASP A 75 -7.03 -16.60 -15.23
C ASP A 75 -6.18 -16.93 -13.99
N VAL A 76 -5.76 -15.92 -13.23
CA VAL A 76 -5.04 -16.12 -11.96
C VAL A 76 -6.05 -16.24 -10.84
N ALA A 77 -6.28 -17.48 -10.40
CA ALA A 77 -7.04 -17.72 -9.19
C ALA A 77 -6.35 -17.05 -7.99
N PRO A 78 -7.11 -16.39 -7.09
CA PRO A 78 -6.54 -15.96 -5.82
C PRO A 78 -6.00 -17.20 -5.09
N PRO A 79 -4.90 -17.07 -4.33
CA PRO A 79 -4.38 -18.18 -3.55
C PRO A 79 -5.48 -18.74 -2.64
N ALA A 80 -5.59 -20.07 -2.59
CA ALA A 80 -6.56 -20.74 -1.74
C ALA A 80 -6.20 -20.51 -0.27
N VAL A 81 -6.87 -19.56 0.37
CA VAL A 81 -6.79 -19.34 1.81
C VAL A 81 -7.96 -20.06 2.46
N PRO A 82 -7.74 -21.02 3.38
CA PRO A 82 -8.82 -21.65 4.12
C PRO A 82 -9.70 -20.60 4.78
N ALA A 83 -11.02 -20.78 4.70
CA ALA A 83 -11.94 -19.89 5.37
C ALA A 83 -11.65 -19.90 6.89
N PRO A 84 -11.47 -18.72 7.51
CA PRO A 84 -11.24 -18.66 8.95
C PRO A 84 -12.40 -19.34 9.69
N SER A 85 -12.10 -20.26 10.61
CA SER A 85 -13.09 -21.04 11.36
C SER A 85 -13.04 -20.75 12.86
N GLY A 86 -14.18 -20.92 13.55
CA GLY A 86 -14.33 -20.67 14.98
C GLY A 86 -14.91 -19.30 15.34
N ALA A 87 -15.29 -19.12 16.61
CA ALA A 87 -16.01 -17.92 17.07
C ALA A 87 -15.15 -16.64 17.02
N ALA A 88 -13.86 -16.73 17.36
CA ALA A 88 -12.95 -15.59 17.34
C ALA A 88 -12.71 -15.06 15.92
N ALA A 89 -12.53 -15.96 14.95
CA ALA A 89 -12.43 -15.64 13.53
C ALA A 89 -13.69 -14.92 13.01
N GLN A 90 -14.87 -15.44 13.33
CA GLN A 90 -16.14 -14.81 12.94
C GLN A 90 -16.32 -13.42 13.57
N ALA A 91 -15.95 -13.26 14.85
CA ALA A 91 -15.98 -11.97 15.52
C ALA A 91 -15.01 -10.96 14.86
N TRP A 92 -13.83 -11.42 14.45
CA TRP A 92 -12.86 -10.58 13.72
C TRP A 92 -13.37 -10.17 12.35
N GLU A 93 -13.95 -11.09 11.57
CA GLU A 93 -14.56 -10.78 10.28
C GLU A 93 -15.72 -9.79 10.41
N ALA A 94 -16.57 -9.97 11.43
CA ALA A 94 -17.66 -9.04 11.73
C ALA A 94 -17.14 -7.64 12.09
N ALA A 95 -16.13 -7.56 12.97
CA ALA A 95 -15.51 -6.29 13.34
C ALA A 95 -14.84 -5.59 12.14
N THR A 96 -14.10 -6.34 11.33
CA THR A 96 -13.46 -5.86 10.10
C THR A 96 -14.52 -5.37 9.11
N GLY A 97 -15.60 -6.12 8.94
CA GLY A 97 -16.72 -5.76 8.07
C GLY A 97 -17.45 -4.50 8.53
N ALA A 98 -17.71 -4.37 9.84
CA ALA A 98 -18.35 -3.20 10.42
C ALA A 98 -17.47 -1.95 10.28
N LEU A 99 -16.18 -2.05 10.60
CA LEU A 99 -15.25 -0.94 10.45
C LEU A 99 -15.05 -0.55 8.98
N ALA A 100 -15.02 -1.53 8.06
CA ALA A 100 -14.94 -1.28 6.62
C ALA A 100 -16.12 -0.44 6.12
N ALA A 101 -17.33 -0.66 6.64
CA ALA A 101 -18.52 0.11 6.28
C ALA A 101 -18.42 1.61 6.64
N LEU A 102 -17.57 1.97 7.61
CA LEU A 102 -17.30 3.36 7.98
C LEU A 102 -16.33 4.07 7.03
N MET A 103 -15.78 3.36 6.05
CA MET A 103 -14.81 3.89 5.09
C MET A 103 -15.39 3.79 3.67
N PRO A 104 -16.22 4.75 3.21
CA PRO A 104 -16.71 4.76 1.83
C PRO A 104 -15.69 5.35 0.84
N SER A 105 -14.56 5.87 1.33
CA SER A 105 -13.54 6.51 0.48
C SER A 105 -12.15 6.44 1.08
N HIS A 106 -11.13 6.65 0.24
CA HIS A 106 -9.73 6.77 0.67
C HIS A 106 -9.53 7.89 1.71
N ALA A 107 -10.26 9.00 1.61
CA ALA A 107 -10.22 10.07 2.60
C ALA A 107 -10.83 9.66 3.95
N ALA A 108 -11.86 8.81 3.96
CA ALA A 108 -12.41 8.23 5.19
C ALA A 108 -11.41 7.25 5.84
N ALA A 109 -10.76 6.39 5.04
CA ALA A 109 -9.70 5.49 5.53
C ALA A 109 -8.55 6.26 6.20
N ARG A 110 -8.09 7.36 5.58
CA ARG A 110 -7.10 8.27 6.20
C ARG A 110 -7.57 8.85 7.53
N ARG A 111 -8.83 9.25 7.64
CA ARG A 111 -9.40 9.81 8.88
C ARG A 111 -9.48 8.77 9.99
N VAL A 112 -9.88 7.53 9.67
CA VAL A 112 -9.85 6.40 10.60
C VAL A 112 -8.43 6.14 11.09
N GLY A 113 -7.45 6.06 10.19
CA GLY A 113 -6.05 5.87 10.58
C GLY A 113 -5.52 7.01 11.48
N SER A 114 -5.87 8.27 11.22
CA SER A 114 -5.55 9.38 12.14
C SER A 114 -6.22 9.25 13.51
N ALA A 115 -7.41 8.67 13.59
CA ALA A 115 -8.08 8.39 14.86
C ALA A 115 -7.36 7.26 15.62
N VAL A 116 -6.93 6.22 14.91
CA VAL A 116 -6.08 5.15 15.46
C VAL A 116 -4.79 5.73 16.02
N ASP A 117 -4.07 6.59 15.29
CA ASP A 117 -2.83 7.22 15.79
C ASP A 117 -3.03 7.99 17.10
N ARG A 118 -4.20 8.62 17.29
CA ARG A 118 -4.54 9.29 18.56
C ARG A 118 -4.81 8.28 19.66
N LEU A 119 -5.55 7.21 19.35
CA LEU A 119 -5.87 6.14 20.30
C LEU A 119 -4.62 5.39 20.77
N LEU A 120 -3.65 5.16 19.88
CA LEU A 120 -2.41 4.46 20.19
C LEU A 120 -1.58 5.11 21.30
N ARG A 121 -1.77 6.42 21.56
CA ARG A 121 -1.05 7.15 22.62
C ARG A 121 -1.43 6.69 24.03
N VAL A 122 -2.60 6.07 24.19
CA VAL A 122 -3.14 5.67 25.50
C VAL A 122 -3.39 4.16 25.60
N LEU A 123 -3.17 3.43 24.51
CA LEU A 123 -3.51 2.01 24.42
C LEU A 123 -2.32 1.14 24.89
N PRO A 124 -2.56 0.06 25.64
CA PRO A 124 -1.50 -0.91 25.95
C PRO A 124 -0.91 -1.53 24.68
N LEU A 125 0.41 -1.80 24.68
CA LEU A 125 1.14 -2.32 23.51
C LEU A 125 0.52 -3.60 22.94
N GLY A 126 0.04 -4.51 23.79
CA GLY A 126 -0.60 -5.76 23.35
C GLY A 126 -1.91 -5.56 22.57
N ALA A 127 -2.62 -4.46 22.81
CA ALA A 127 -3.83 -4.10 22.09
C ALA A 127 -3.54 -3.25 20.85
N ALA A 128 -2.44 -2.49 20.85
CA ALA A 128 -2.07 -1.55 19.79
C ALA A 128 -1.95 -2.23 18.43
N GLY A 129 -1.22 -3.35 18.39
CA GLY A 129 -1.06 -4.15 17.18
C GLY A 129 -2.41 -4.61 16.60
N ARG A 130 -3.31 -5.09 17.45
CA ARG A 130 -4.63 -5.57 17.02
C ARG A 130 -5.51 -4.46 16.45
N VAL A 131 -5.52 -3.28 17.07
CA VAL A 131 -6.28 -2.13 16.57
C VAL A 131 -5.76 -1.67 15.20
N VAL A 132 -4.43 -1.62 15.04
CA VAL A 132 -3.82 -1.28 13.74
C VAL A 132 -4.15 -2.33 12.69
N SER A 133 -4.02 -3.62 13.01
CA SER A 133 -4.35 -4.71 12.10
C SER A 133 -5.82 -4.67 11.67
N LEU A 134 -6.75 -4.48 12.62
CA LEU A 134 -8.18 -4.35 12.34
C LEU A 134 -8.46 -3.20 11.37
N ALA A 135 -7.85 -2.03 11.60
CA ALA A 135 -8.04 -0.87 10.74
C ALA A 135 -7.44 -1.05 9.34
N VAL A 136 -6.26 -1.67 9.24
CA VAL A 136 -5.59 -1.98 7.97
C VAL A 136 -6.41 -2.97 7.15
N GLU A 137 -6.85 -4.06 7.77
CA GLU A 137 -7.64 -5.10 7.11
C GLU A 137 -9.01 -4.57 6.66
N ALA A 138 -9.68 -3.80 7.53
CA ALA A 138 -10.94 -3.15 7.20
C ALA A 138 -10.79 -2.17 6.02
N ALA A 139 -9.68 -1.43 5.97
CA ALA A 139 -9.43 -0.51 4.87
C ALA A 139 -9.14 -1.24 3.56
N ALA A 140 -8.39 -2.34 3.57
CA ALA A 140 -8.20 -3.18 2.38
C ALA A 140 -9.54 -3.76 1.88
N ARG A 141 -10.39 -4.25 2.79
CA ARG A 141 -11.73 -4.73 2.46
C ARG A 141 -12.60 -3.63 1.84
N ALA A 142 -12.58 -2.43 2.41
CA ALA A 142 -13.34 -1.30 1.89
C ALA A 142 -12.79 -0.80 0.54
N GLY A 143 -11.46 -0.82 0.37
CA GLY A 143 -10.78 -0.54 -0.88
C GLY A 143 -11.16 -1.49 -2.02
N ARG A 144 -11.31 -2.79 -1.75
CA ARG A 144 -11.85 -3.75 -2.73
C ARG A 144 -13.27 -3.43 -3.18
N ARG A 145 -14.09 -2.83 -2.30
CA ARG A 145 -15.52 -2.55 -2.59
C ARG A 145 -15.76 -1.19 -3.24
N HIS A 146 -15.00 -0.18 -2.83
CA HIS A 146 -15.26 1.23 -3.17
C HIS A 146 -14.08 1.91 -3.84
N GLY A 147 -12.94 1.22 -3.96
CA GLY A 147 -11.77 1.72 -4.65
C GLY A 147 -12.03 1.89 -6.15
N ARG A 148 -11.31 2.84 -6.75
CA ARG A 148 -11.28 2.97 -8.20
C ARG A 148 -10.34 1.91 -8.77
N PRO A 149 -10.75 1.17 -9.83
CA PRO A 149 -9.88 0.22 -10.50
C PRO A 149 -8.63 0.92 -11.06
N GLU A 150 -8.80 2.06 -11.72
CA GLU A 150 -7.66 2.86 -12.19
C GLU A 150 -7.00 3.60 -11.03
N GLN A 151 -5.76 3.21 -10.72
CA GLN A 151 -5.09 3.67 -9.50
C GLN A 151 -4.37 5.01 -9.67
N ARG A 152 -4.25 5.53 -10.88
CA ARG A 152 -3.55 6.79 -11.20
C ARG A 152 -4.00 7.99 -10.35
N ALA A 153 -5.24 7.96 -9.85
CA ALA A 153 -5.78 9.00 -8.97
C ALA A 153 -5.24 8.94 -7.53
N TYR A 154 -4.63 7.82 -7.14
CA TYR A 154 -3.98 7.65 -5.85
C TYR A 154 -2.53 8.11 -5.98
N ARG A 155 -2.19 9.17 -5.24
CA ARG A 155 -0.78 9.55 -5.10
C ARG A 155 -0.02 8.39 -4.48
N SER A 156 1.05 7.97 -5.12
CA SER A 156 1.96 6.97 -4.58
C SER A 156 2.64 7.52 -3.32
N GLN A 157 3.19 6.62 -2.50
CA GLN A 157 4.14 7.01 -1.46
C GLN A 157 5.26 7.87 -2.04
N LYS A 158 5.74 7.47 -3.22
CA LYS A 158 6.87 8.09 -3.88
C LYS A 158 6.56 9.53 -4.28
N ASP A 159 5.33 9.83 -4.70
CA ASP A 159 4.91 11.19 -5.04
C ASP A 159 5.01 12.11 -3.82
N ALA A 160 4.51 11.65 -2.67
CA ALA A 160 4.59 12.42 -1.42
C ALA A 160 6.04 12.57 -0.92
N GLU A 161 6.88 11.56 -1.13
CA GLU A 161 8.32 11.60 -0.80
C GLU A 161 9.07 12.59 -1.68
N LEU A 162 8.87 12.53 -3.01
CA LEU A 162 9.46 13.44 -3.98
C LEU A 162 9.04 14.88 -3.72
N GLU A 163 7.76 15.12 -3.44
CA GLU A 163 7.29 16.44 -2.98
C GLU A 163 8.01 16.89 -1.70
N GLY A 164 8.22 15.98 -0.74
CA GLY A 164 8.94 16.25 0.50
C GLY A 164 10.42 16.55 0.27
N GLU A 165 11.07 15.84 -0.65
CA GLU A 165 12.45 16.07 -1.06
C GLU A 165 12.61 17.42 -1.78
N ALA A 166 11.69 17.74 -2.69
CA ALA A 166 11.63 19.04 -3.37
C ALA A 166 11.46 20.19 -2.37
N ARG A 167 10.54 20.06 -1.39
CA ARG A 167 10.38 21.05 -0.31
C ARG A 167 11.65 21.23 0.50
N ARG A 168 12.35 20.14 0.85
CA ARG A 168 13.62 20.20 1.59
C ARG A 168 14.75 20.81 0.76
N ALA A 169 14.79 20.54 -0.55
CA ALA A 169 15.75 21.15 -1.45
C ALA A 169 15.54 22.67 -1.53
N ALA A 170 14.31 23.11 -1.79
CA ALA A 170 13.96 24.53 -1.83
C ALA A 170 14.29 25.28 -0.53
N ALA A 171 14.05 24.65 0.64
CA ALA A 171 14.40 25.23 1.94
C ALA A 171 15.92 25.38 2.13
N ARG A 172 16.73 24.44 1.63
CA ARG A 172 18.19 24.53 1.67
C ARG A 172 18.73 25.63 0.75
N ASP A 173 18.15 25.79 -0.43
CA ASP A 173 18.57 26.81 -1.39
C ASP A 173 18.24 28.22 -0.86
N ALA A 174 17.04 28.41 -0.30
CA ALA A 174 16.66 29.66 0.36
C ALA A 174 17.60 30.03 1.53
N ALA A 175 18.03 29.04 2.33
CA ALA A 175 18.98 29.27 3.42
C ALA A 175 20.39 29.63 2.91
N ARG A 176 20.82 29.09 1.77
CA ARG A 176 22.11 29.44 1.14
C ARG A 176 22.09 30.86 0.59
N ASP A 177 21.00 31.28 -0.04
CA ASP A 177 20.89 32.63 -0.61
C ASP A 177 20.84 33.72 0.47
N ALA A 178 20.13 33.45 1.57
CA ALA A 178 20.12 34.33 2.75
C ALA A 178 21.50 34.44 3.45
N GLY A 179 22.38 33.45 3.25
CA GLY A 179 23.75 33.45 3.77
C GLY A 179 24.77 34.19 2.89
N ARG A 180 24.50 34.36 1.59
CA ARG A 180 25.37 35.10 0.65
C ARG A 180 25.12 36.62 0.63
N GLN A 181 24.00 37.07 1.21
CA GLN A 181 23.62 38.48 1.29
C GLN A 181 24.12 39.16 2.59
N ARG A 182 24.98 38.49 3.36
CA ARG A 182 25.67 39.04 4.55
C ARG A 182 27.17 39.07 4.28
#